data_AF-A0A9D9RQ57-F1
#
_entry.id   AF-A0A9D9RQ57-F1
#
_cell.length_a   1.000
_cell.length_b   1.000
_cell.length_c   1.000
_cell.angle_alpha   90.00
_cell.angle_beta   90.00
_cell.angle_gamma   90.00
#
_symmetry.space_group_name_H-M   'P 1'
#
loop_
_entity.id
_entity.type
_entity.pdbx_description
1 polymer ?
#
loop_
_entity_poly.entity_id
_entity_poly.type
_entity_poly.pdbx_seq_one_letter_code
_entity_poly.pdbx_strand_id
1 'polypeptide(L)'
;MTRQGKMFLFYFSISLAICSSAFYHFVAKSTPADVNFTVSLLVTYAVAFVITLFTFYFFPTSNGVAAELKKLNWASIGLAIAIVGIEFGFLLVYRSGWNLGIAAVLVNVVGSLIVLPVAVFFFRDKISWVNAAGIFVCLVGLVMLNWKR
;
A
#
# COMPACT_ATOMS: atom_id res chain seq x y z
N MET A 1 17.40 -17.66 -12.62
CA MET A 1 16.70 -16.47 -13.17
C MET A 1 17.74 -15.53 -13.76
N THR A 2 17.69 -15.28 -15.07
CA THR A 2 18.68 -14.45 -15.79
C THR A 2 18.60 -12.98 -15.34
N ARG A 3 19.69 -12.21 -15.51
CA ARG A 3 19.75 -10.79 -15.13
C ARG A 3 18.63 -9.96 -15.77
N GLN A 4 18.26 -10.27 -17.02
CA GLN A 4 17.11 -9.66 -17.72
C GLN A 4 15.77 -9.96 -17.04
N GLY A 5 15.51 -11.20 -16.62
CA GLY A 5 14.27 -11.56 -15.94
C GLY A 5 14.07 -10.82 -14.62
N LYS A 6 15.16 -10.53 -13.89
CA LYS A 6 15.10 -9.70 -12.67
C LYS A 6 14.74 -8.24 -12.97
N MET A 7 15.31 -7.66 -14.04
CA MET A 7 15.00 -6.29 -14.44
C MET A 7 13.54 -6.15 -14.91
N PHE A 8 13.02 -7.11 -15.69
CA PHE A 8 11.62 -7.11 -16.11
C PHE A 8 10.68 -7.17 -14.89
N LEU A 9 10.91 -8.11 -13.96
CA LEU A 9 10.07 -8.26 -12.76
C LEU A 9 10.11 -6.99 -11.89
N PHE A 10 11.26 -6.33 -11.80
CA PHE A 10 11.38 -5.06 -11.09
C PHE A 10 10.52 -3.96 -11.73
N TYR A 11 10.69 -3.71 -13.04
CA TYR A 11 9.93 -2.66 -13.73
C TYR A 11 8.43 -2.97 -13.81
N PHE A 12 8.07 -4.23 -14.00
CA PHE A 12 6.67 -4.65 -14.03
C PHE A 12 6.02 -4.49 -12.66
N SER A 13 6.67 -4.95 -11.58
CA SER A 13 6.09 -4.88 -10.23
C SER A 13 5.94 -3.44 -9.74
N ILE A 14 6.92 -2.57 -9.99
CA ILE A 14 6.82 -1.16 -9.60
C ILE A 14 5.75 -0.42 -10.42
N SER A 15 5.65 -0.70 -11.72
CA SER A 15 4.62 -0.09 -12.57
C SER A 15 3.21 -0.53 -12.14
N LEU A 16 3.04 -1.82 -11.87
CA LEU A 16 1.78 -2.37 -11.38
C LEU A 16 1.38 -1.71 -10.06
N ALA A 17 2.30 -1.59 -9.10
CA ALA A 17 2.04 -0.95 -7.81
C ALA A 17 1.62 0.52 -7.95
N ILE A 18 2.29 1.30 -8.81
CA ILE A 18 1.96 2.71 -9.06
C ILE A 18 0.57 2.83 -9.69
N CYS A 19 0.29 2.06 -10.74
CA CYS A 19 -1.01 2.08 -11.41
C CYS A 19 -2.14 1.67 -10.47
N SER A 20 -1.94 0.62 -9.68
CA SER A 20 -2.91 0.17 -8.67
C SER A 20 -3.13 1.21 -7.57
N SER A 21 -2.07 1.89 -7.10
CA SER A 21 -2.19 2.96 -6.10
C SER A 21 -2.95 4.18 -6.64
N ALA A 22 -2.69 4.59 -7.88
CA ALA A 22 -3.44 5.68 -8.51
C ALA A 22 -4.93 5.32 -8.68
N PHE A 23 -5.21 4.11 -9.15
CA PHE A 23 -6.58 3.61 -9.30
C PHE A 23 -7.30 3.51 -7.96
N TYR A 24 -6.60 3.03 -6.92
CA TYR A 24 -7.10 2.95 -5.56
C TYR A 24 -7.64 4.31 -5.08
N HIS A 25 -6.80 5.35 -5.15
CA HIS A 25 -7.18 6.68 -4.69
C HIS A 25 -8.39 7.23 -5.48
N PHE A 26 -8.42 7.03 -6.80
CA PHE A 26 -9.53 7.44 -7.65
C PHE A 26 -10.86 6.77 -7.24
N VAL A 27 -10.87 5.45 -7.08
CA VAL A 27 -12.07 4.68 -6.72
C VAL A 27 -12.48 4.93 -5.27
N ALA A 28 -11.53 5.02 -4.34
CA ALA A 28 -11.80 5.33 -2.94
C ALA A 28 -12.47 6.71 -2.77
N LYS A 29 -12.05 7.71 -3.56
CA LYS A 29 -12.71 9.03 -3.57
C LYS A 29 -14.09 9.02 -4.22
N SER A 30 -14.29 8.12 -5.19
CA SER A 30 -15.58 7.93 -5.88
C SER A 30 -16.59 7.12 -5.06
N THR A 31 -16.15 6.54 -3.94
CA THR A 31 -17.01 5.76 -3.06
C THR A 31 -18.04 6.69 -2.41
N PRO A 32 -19.35 6.40 -2.54
CA PRO A 32 -20.40 7.27 -2.01
C PRO A 32 -20.25 7.51 -0.50
N ALA A 33 -20.36 8.77 -0.09
CA ALA A 33 -20.19 9.18 1.31
C ALA A 33 -21.41 8.85 2.19
N ASP A 34 -22.58 8.70 1.56
CA ASP A 34 -23.88 8.36 2.14
C ASP A 34 -24.02 6.87 2.50
N VAL A 35 -23.21 5.99 1.90
CA VAL A 35 -23.18 4.57 2.24
C VAL A 35 -22.42 4.33 3.54
N ASN A 36 -22.95 3.45 4.39
CA ASN A 36 -22.26 2.99 5.60
C ASN A 36 -20.87 2.42 5.22
N PHE A 37 -19.82 2.97 5.82
CA PHE A 37 -18.44 2.63 5.45
C PHE A 37 -18.15 1.12 5.65
N THR A 38 -18.72 0.50 6.69
CA THR A 38 -18.52 -0.93 6.99
C THR A 38 -19.06 -1.79 5.86
N VAL A 39 -20.24 -1.43 5.36
CA VAL A 39 -20.89 -2.16 4.26
C VAL A 39 -20.05 -2.03 2.98
N SER A 40 -19.55 -0.84 2.68
CA SER A 40 -18.67 -0.63 1.53
C SER A 40 -17.40 -1.48 1.62
N LEU A 41 -16.73 -1.48 2.78
CA LEU A 41 -15.51 -2.26 2.97
C LEU A 41 -15.77 -3.77 2.94
N LEU A 42 -16.90 -4.22 3.51
CA LEU A 42 -17.28 -5.63 3.46
C LEU A 42 -17.41 -6.13 2.02
N VAL A 43 -18.08 -5.35 1.16
CA VAL A 43 -18.20 -5.68 -0.27
C VAL A 43 -16.84 -5.65 -0.96
N THR A 44 -16.01 -4.63 -0.70
CA THR A 44 -14.65 -4.55 -1.24
C THR A 44 -13.82 -5.79 -0.88
N TYR A 45 -13.86 -6.23 0.38
CA TYR A 45 -13.14 -7.43 0.82
C TYR A 45 -13.70 -8.72 0.23
N ALA A 46 -15.02 -8.83 0.07
CA ALA A 46 -15.64 -9.99 -0.58
C ALA A 46 -15.18 -10.10 -2.05
N VAL A 47 -15.17 -8.98 -2.78
CA VAL A 47 -14.67 -8.94 -4.17
C VAL A 47 -13.17 -9.23 -4.22
N ALA A 48 -12.36 -8.62 -3.36
CA ALA A 48 -10.92 -8.86 -3.29
C ALA A 48 -10.60 -10.33 -2.96
N PHE A 49 -11.37 -10.95 -2.07
CA PHE A 49 -11.25 -12.36 -1.74
C PHE A 49 -11.51 -13.26 -2.96
N VAL A 50 -12.61 -13.01 -3.68
CA VAL A 50 -12.93 -13.75 -4.91
C VAL A 50 -11.84 -13.58 -5.98
N ILE A 51 -11.35 -12.36 -6.21
CA ILE A 51 -10.23 -12.10 -7.13
C ILE A 51 -8.98 -12.87 -6.70
N THR A 52 -8.68 -12.88 -5.40
CA THR A 52 -7.54 -13.62 -4.86
C THR A 52 -7.71 -15.13 -5.07
N LEU A 53 -8.91 -15.68 -4.90
CA LEU A 53 -9.18 -17.09 -5.21
C LEU A 53 -8.89 -17.42 -6.68
N PHE A 54 -9.23 -16.54 -7.62
CA PHE A 54 -8.90 -16.74 -9.03
C PHE A 54 -7.38 -16.80 -9.30
N THR A 55 -6.55 -16.19 -8.45
CA THR A 55 -5.10 -16.25 -8.61
C THR A 55 -4.53 -17.65 -8.39
N PHE A 56 -5.23 -18.54 -7.67
CA PHE A 56 -4.82 -19.95 -7.54
C PHE A 56 -4.72 -20.68 -8.88
N TYR A 57 -5.48 -20.25 -9.89
CA TYR A 57 -5.38 -20.82 -11.23
C TYR A 57 -4.04 -20.52 -11.91
N PHE A 58 -3.49 -19.34 -11.64
CA PHE A 58 -2.19 -18.92 -12.18
C PHE A 58 -1.02 -19.35 -11.28
N PHE A 59 -1.25 -19.45 -9.96
CA PHE A 59 -0.27 -19.82 -8.95
C PHE A 59 -0.74 -21.05 -8.14
N PRO A 60 -0.73 -22.25 -8.73
CA PRO A 60 -1.23 -23.45 -8.07
C PRO A 60 -0.36 -23.85 -6.87
N THR A 61 -1.01 -24.26 -5.78
CA THR A 61 -0.32 -24.78 -4.59
C THR A 61 0.09 -26.24 -4.81
N SER A 62 1.40 -26.51 -4.88
CA SER A 62 1.94 -27.85 -5.13
C SER A 62 1.66 -28.86 -4.00
N ASN A 63 1.60 -28.40 -2.74
CA ASN A 63 1.39 -29.24 -1.55
C ASN A 63 -0.02 -29.10 -0.94
N GLY A 64 -0.95 -28.47 -1.67
CA GLY A 64 -2.31 -28.18 -1.19
C GLY A 64 -2.41 -26.96 -0.27
N VAL A 65 -3.60 -26.35 -0.24
CA VAL A 65 -3.86 -25.09 0.49
C VAL A 65 -3.67 -25.24 2.00
N ALA A 66 -4.05 -26.37 2.59
CA ALA A 66 -3.91 -26.62 4.03
C ALA A 66 -2.44 -26.65 4.49
N ALA A 67 -1.52 -27.10 3.64
CA ALA A 67 -0.09 -27.11 3.96
C ALA A 67 0.49 -25.69 3.94
N GLU A 68 0.06 -24.84 2.99
CA GLU A 68 0.47 -23.44 2.95
C GLU A 68 -0.16 -22.62 4.10
N LEU A 69 -1.40 -22.91 4.49
CA LEU A 69 -2.06 -22.28 5.64
C LEU A 69 -1.28 -22.48 6.95
N LYS A 70 -0.65 -23.65 7.12
CA LYS A 70 0.20 -23.92 8.30
C LYS A 70 1.51 -23.12 8.33
N LYS A 71 1.93 -22.55 7.19
CA LYS A 71 3.12 -21.70 7.11
C LYS A 71 2.83 -20.23 7.41
N LEU A 72 1.56 -19.83 7.49
CA LEU A 72 1.20 -18.46 7.88
C LEU A 72 1.69 -18.19 9.29
N ASN A 73 2.11 -16.95 9.51
CA ASN A 73 2.57 -16.46 10.80
C ASN A 73 1.79 -15.21 11.20
N TRP A 74 2.19 -14.60 12.32
CA TRP A 74 1.57 -13.38 12.83
C TRP A 74 1.57 -12.22 11.82
N ALA A 75 2.51 -12.19 10.87
CA ALA A 75 2.59 -11.12 9.87
C ALA A 75 1.38 -11.13 8.94
N SER A 76 0.78 -12.29 8.64
CA SER A 76 -0.46 -12.35 7.85
C SER A 76 -1.62 -11.68 8.57
N ILE A 77 -1.72 -11.86 9.89
CA ILE A 77 -2.75 -11.22 10.72
C ILE A 77 -2.46 -9.71 10.83
N GLY A 78 -1.21 -9.33 11.08
CA GLY A 78 -0.78 -7.93 11.11
C GLY A 78 -1.06 -7.19 9.80
N LEU A 79 -0.82 -7.86 8.66
CA LEU A 79 -1.11 -7.32 7.33
C LEU A 79 -2.62 -7.08 7.14
N ALA A 80 -3.47 -8.01 7.58
CA ALA A 80 -4.93 -7.84 7.50
C ALA A 80 -5.39 -6.60 8.29
N ILE A 81 -4.87 -6.42 9.52
CA ILE A 81 -5.17 -5.24 10.35
C ILE A 81 -4.69 -3.95 9.65
N ALA A 82 -3.48 -3.97 9.07
CA ALA A 82 -2.93 -2.82 8.37
C ALA A 82 -3.76 -2.44 7.14
N ILE A 83 -4.19 -3.42 6.32
CA ILE A 83 -5.07 -3.18 5.17
C ILE A 83 -6.37 -2.51 5.63
N VAL A 84 -7.02 -3.03 6.66
CA VAL A 84 -8.26 -2.44 7.20
C VAL A 84 -8.04 -1.00 7.67
N GLY A 85 -6.94 -0.73 8.39
CA GLY A 85 -6.61 0.62 8.85
C GLY A 85 -6.34 1.60 7.71
N ILE A 86 -5.63 1.17 6.66
CA ILE A 86 -5.33 1.99 5.47
C ILE A 86 -6.64 2.35 4.76
N GLU A 87 -7.49 1.35 4.50
CA GLU A 87 -8.76 1.54 3.81
C GLU A 87 -9.70 2.49 4.56
N PHE A 88 -9.82 2.31 5.87
CA PHE A 88 -10.56 3.23 6.72
C PHE A 88 -9.97 4.65 6.69
N GLY A 89 -8.66 4.76 6.85
CA GLY A 89 -7.98 6.05 6.92
C GLY A 89 -8.19 6.87 5.65
N PHE A 90 -7.99 6.27 4.48
CA PHE A 90 -8.18 6.98 3.22
C PHE A 90 -9.65 7.33 2.95
N LEU A 91 -10.60 6.44 3.25
CA LEU A 91 -12.03 6.76 3.11
C LEU A 91 -12.41 7.96 4.00
N LEU A 92 -11.95 8.00 5.26
CA LEU A 92 -12.22 9.11 6.17
C LEU A 92 -11.59 10.43 5.67
N VAL A 93 -10.35 10.37 5.20
CA VAL A 93 -9.64 11.53 4.62
C VAL A 93 -10.37 12.07 3.38
N TYR A 94 -10.90 11.19 2.54
CA TYR A 94 -11.64 11.61 1.34
C TYR A 94 -13.03 12.13 1.64
N ARG A 95 -13.71 11.57 2.65
CA ARG A 95 -14.99 12.06 3.16
C ARG A 95 -14.86 13.40 3.89
N SER A 96 -13.71 13.69 4.51
CA SER A 96 -13.45 15.01 5.11
C SER A 96 -13.17 16.11 4.07
N GLY A 97 -13.22 15.79 2.77
CA GLY A 97 -13.04 16.75 1.69
C GLY A 97 -11.58 17.08 1.37
N TRP A 98 -10.61 16.35 1.92
CA TRP A 98 -9.20 16.64 1.61
C TRP A 98 -8.86 16.33 0.14
N ASN A 99 -7.83 17.00 -0.37
CA ASN A 99 -7.36 16.86 -1.74
C ASN A 99 -6.70 15.49 -1.91
N LEU A 100 -7.13 14.76 -2.93
CA LEU A 100 -6.67 13.39 -3.23
C LEU A 100 -5.15 13.27 -3.28
N GLY A 101 -4.50 14.14 -4.06
CA GLY A 101 -3.06 14.08 -4.31
C GLY A 101 -2.25 14.45 -3.07
N ILE A 102 -2.65 15.52 -2.37
CA ILE A 102 -1.95 15.99 -1.17
C ILE A 102 -2.03 14.95 -0.05
N ALA A 103 -3.22 14.38 0.17
CA ALA A 103 -3.43 13.34 1.17
C ALA A 103 -2.60 12.07 0.89
N ALA A 104 -2.62 11.58 -0.36
CA ALA A 104 -1.87 10.39 -0.76
C ALA A 104 -0.36 10.58 -0.60
N VAL A 105 0.17 11.73 -1.03
CA VAL A 105 1.60 12.07 -0.87
C VAL A 105 1.96 12.16 0.61
N LEU A 106 1.14 12.84 1.42
CA LEU A 106 1.40 13.01 2.85
C LEU A 106 1.45 11.69 3.60
N VAL A 107 0.47 10.81 3.39
CA VAL A 107 0.43 9.50 4.05
C VAL A 107 1.64 8.66 3.66
N ASN A 108 2.01 8.63 2.38
CA ASN A 108 3.18 7.85 1.93
C ASN A 108 4.51 8.41 2.45
N VAL A 109 4.69 9.74 2.46
CA VAL A 109 5.91 10.37 2.98
C VAL A 109 6.04 10.13 4.49
N VAL A 110 5.00 10.43 5.26
CA VAL A 110 5.01 10.24 6.72
C VAL A 110 5.13 8.76 7.08
N GLY A 111 4.41 7.89 6.38
CA GLY A 111 4.51 6.44 6.55
C GLY A 111 5.92 5.93 6.27
N SER A 112 6.56 6.40 5.20
CA SER A 112 7.95 6.04 4.88
C SER A 112 8.92 6.51 5.96
N LEU A 113 8.71 7.70 6.53
CA LEU A 113 9.53 8.22 7.64
C LEU A 113 9.40 7.38 8.91
N ILE A 114 8.22 6.81 9.19
CA ILE A 114 8.00 5.92 10.33
C ILE A 114 8.62 4.55 10.10
N VAL A 115 8.51 4.02 8.88
CA VAL A 115 9.07 2.72 8.50
C VAL A 115 10.60 2.76 8.46
N LEU A 116 11.18 3.91 8.12
CA LEU A 116 12.62 4.05 7.90
C LEU A 116 13.48 3.69 9.12
N PRO A 117 13.21 4.17 10.36
CA PRO A 117 13.89 3.68 11.54
C PRO A 117 13.79 2.15 11.69
N VAL A 118 12.61 1.58 11.45
CA VAL A 118 12.40 0.13 11.53
C VAL A 118 13.26 -0.60 10.49
N ALA A 119 13.34 -0.09 9.26
CA ALA A 119 14.20 -0.63 8.20
C ALA A 119 15.69 -0.60 8.59
N VAL A 120 16.15 0.52 9.16
CA VAL A 120 17.55 0.67 9.60
C VAL A 120 17.88 -0.24 10.79
N PHE A 121 17.05 -0.22 11.83
CA PHE A 121 17.34 -0.94 13.07
C PHE A 121 17.11 -2.44 12.94
N PHE A 122 16.04 -2.87 12.26
CA PHE A 122 15.63 -4.26 12.19
C PHE A 122 16.19 -4.99 10.96
N PHE A 123 16.15 -4.33 9.78
CA PHE A 123 16.63 -4.93 8.53
C PHE A 123 18.09 -4.56 8.20
N ARG A 124 18.71 -3.68 9.00
CA ARG A 124 20.11 -3.22 8.84
C ARG A 124 20.38 -2.60 7.46
N ASP A 125 19.37 -1.95 6.89
CA ASP A 125 19.52 -1.26 5.62
C ASP A 125 20.54 -0.12 5.75
N LYS A 126 21.54 -0.11 4.86
CA LYS A 126 22.54 0.96 4.82
C LYS A 126 21.94 2.20 4.18
N ILE A 127 21.62 3.20 5.00
CA ILE A 127 21.23 4.52 4.49
C ILE A 127 22.48 5.28 4.03
N SER A 128 22.49 5.65 2.75
CA SER A 128 23.46 6.57 2.17
C SER A 128 23.14 8.02 2.55
N TRP A 129 24.15 8.88 2.63
CA TRP A 129 23.98 10.34 2.76
C TRP A 129 23.08 10.93 1.67
N VAL A 130 23.06 10.33 0.47
CA VAL A 130 22.16 10.74 -0.62
C VAL A 130 20.70 10.44 -0.30
N ASN A 131 20.41 9.29 0.33
CA ASN A 131 19.05 8.93 0.73
C ASN A 131 18.55 9.88 1.83
N ALA A 132 19.42 10.25 2.77
CA ALA A 132 19.11 11.25 3.80
C ALA A 132 18.77 12.63 3.20
N ALA A 133 19.56 13.08 2.22
CA ALA A 133 19.25 14.31 1.47
C ALA A 133 17.92 14.20 0.71
N GLY A 134 17.64 13.06 0.08
CA GLY A 134 16.36 12.80 -0.59
C GLY A 134 15.16 12.89 0.33
N ILE A 135 15.26 12.34 1.55
CA ILE A 135 14.21 12.44 2.57
C ILE A 135 13.96 13.90 2.96
N PHE A 136 15.02 14.69 3.13
CA PHE A 136 14.90 16.12 3.43
C PHE A 136 14.19 16.87 2.30
N VAL A 137 14.52 16.58 1.04
CA VAL A 137 13.83 17.16 -0.12
C VAL A 137 12.35 16.76 -0.16
N CYS A 138 12.00 15.49 0.13
CA CYS A 138 10.61 15.05 0.23
C CYS A 138 9.84 15.80 1.32
N LEU A 139 10.46 16.06 2.47
CA LEU A 139 9.87 16.85 3.56
C LEU A 139 9.61 18.30 3.15
N VAL A 140 10.58 18.95 2.50
CA VAL A 140 10.41 20.31 1.97
C VAL A 140 9.27 20.34 0.94
N GLY A 141 9.25 19.37 0.01
CA GLY A 141 8.16 19.24 -0.97
C GLY A 141 6.80 19.07 -0.32
N LEU A 142 6.72 18.29 0.76
CA LEU A 142 5.48 18.13 1.53
C LEU A 142 5.01 19.44 2.17
N VAL A 143 5.92 20.19 2.79
CA VAL A 143 5.61 21.49 3.39
C VAL A 143 5.09 22.45 2.33
N MET A 144 5.71 22.48 1.15
CA MET A 144 5.26 23.31 0.02
C MET A 144 3.86 22.89 -0.49
N LEU A 145 3.60 21.59 -0.61
CA LEU A 145 2.29 21.08 -1.06
C LEU A 145 1.16 21.39 -0.07
N ASN A 146 1.47 21.42 1.24
CA ASN A 146 0.51 21.75 2.28
C ASN A 146 0.47 23.26 2.59
N TRP A 147 1.31 24.08 1.94
CA TRP A 147 1.34 25.52 2.14
C TRP A 147 0.12 26.15 1.45
N LYS A 148 -1.00 26.23 2.18
CA LYS A 148 -2.18 26.99 1.77
C LYS A 148 -1.82 28.47 1.75
N ARG A 149 -1.91 29.09 0.57
CA ARG A 149 -2.04 30.54 0.43
C ARG A 149 -3.52 30.91 0.37
#